data_AF-A0A0U1M8K2-F1
#
_entry.id   AF-A0A0U1M8K2-F1
#
_cell.length_a   1.000
_cell.length_b   1.000
_cell.length_c   1.000
_cell.angle_alpha   90.00
_cell.angle_beta   90.00
_cell.angle_gamma   90.00
#
_symmetry.space_group_name_H-M   'P 1'
#
loop_
_entity.id
_entity.type
_entity.pdbx_description
1 polymer ?
#
loop_
_entity_poly.entity_id
_entity_poly.type
_entity_poly.pdbx_seq_one_letter_code
_entity_poly.pdbx_strand_id
1 'polypeptide(L)'
;MQFKLLFLGFAPALVSSWAFTWYEGSDCTSPLGHIDSGSSSLTGGNLDSNVHSVISDGTGGRISINGGGNGGQLIEFLHRPTAAAGWWQEPHNHVLGSRDLARPEQGTWMGVTRQGRIAVLTNYRETGVPIGTVSRGAIVNDYLTEQPDSQQRDTRQFVADMIESQVAKRAGGFSLVCGKLNEPLAIISNRMADDLDRVTWIAKERGETVGLSNTVFADRTWPKIINGEKLMKSAIEASVAAGDGEDKLISRLFDVLSTDTLPRLECEPVKEEYQSLLKQSIFIPLLGDRAKFEAEVEHLQQLGLAGYTSGLYGTQKQTILLVDPQGRVKYIERTLYDQQVRPIPLGRGDRVFEFNIE
;
A
#
# COMPACT_ATOMS: atom_id res chain seq x y z
N MET A 1 1.94 -26.44 -5.78
CA MET A 1 2.09 -25.07 -5.21
C MET A 1 0.76 -24.65 -4.57
N GLN A 2 0.69 -24.68 -3.24
CA GLN A 2 -0.42 -24.12 -2.48
C GLN A 2 0.00 -22.71 -2.03
N PHE A 3 -0.78 -21.68 -2.34
CA PHE A 3 -0.52 -20.31 -1.89
C PHE A 3 -1.81 -19.67 -1.41
N LYS A 4 -1.78 -19.01 -0.24
CA LYS A 4 -2.67 -17.91 0.10
C LYS A 4 -2.12 -16.66 -0.60
N LEU A 5 -2.71 -16.36 -1.74
CA LEU A 5 -2.26 -15.26 -2.59
C LEU A 5 -2.98 -13.97 -2.16
N LEU A 6 -2.22 -13.04 -1.59
CA LEU A 6 -2.71 -11.74 -1.20
C LEU A 6 -2.22 -10.68 -2.19
N PHE A 7 -3.07 -10.35 -3.16
CA PHE A 7 -2.77 -9.31 -4.12
C PHE A 7 -3.21 -7.95 -3.62
N LEU A 8 -2.30 -6.98 -3.59
CA LEU A 8 -2.64 -5.64 -3.13
C LEU A 8 -2.02 -4.52 -4.00
N GLY A 9 -2.83 -3.89 -4.87
CA GLY A 9 -2.41 -2.88 -5.85
C GLY A 9 -2.82 -1.41 -5.58
N PHE A 10 -1.82 -0.54 -5.82
CA PHE A 10 -1.81 0.92 -6.01
C PHE A 10 -2.05 1.88 -4.83
N ALA A 11 -0.98 2.62 -4.48
CA ALA A 11 -1.08 4.05 -4.22
C ALA A 11 -0.83 4.78 -5.57
N PRO A 12 -1.73 5.70 -5.99
CA PRO A 12 -2.34 6.63 -5.06
C PRO A 12 -3.82 7.06 -5.24
N ALA A 13 -4.40 7.34 -4.06
CA ALA A 13 -5.64 8.02 -3.68
C ALA A 13 -6.97 7.93 -4.44
N LEU A 14 -7.01 7.65 -5.74
CA LEU A 14 -8.26 7.54 -6.49
C LEU A 14 -8.37 6.25 -7.33
N VAL A 15 -7.26 5.52 -7.51
CA VAL A 15 -7.29 4.22 -8.18
C VAL A 15 -6.59 3.15 -7.38
N SER A 16 -7.38 2.51 -6.55
CA SER A 16 -7.02 1.26 -5.92
C SER A 16 -7.92 0.15 -6.45
N SER A 17 -7.36 -1.01 -6.76
CA SER A 17 -8.10 -2.20 -7.21
C SER A 17 -7.36 -3.41 -6.68
N TRP A 18 -8.03 -4.17 -5.82
CA TRP A 18 -7.42 -5.26 -5.03
C TRP A 18 -8.21 -6.55 -5.28
N ALA A 19 -7.58 -7.72 -5.31
CA ALA A 19 -8.24 -9.00 -5.60
C ALA A 19 -7.63 -10.14 -4.76
N PHE A 20 -8.30 -10.59 -3.68
CA PHE A 20 -7.83 -11.78 -2.92
C PHE A 20 -7.86 -13.05 -3.80
N THR A 21 -7.06 -14.11 -3.62
CA THR A 21 -7.39 -15.47 -4.15
C THR A 21 -6.63 -16.55 -3.37
N TRP A 22 -7.20 -17.76 -3.24
CA TRP A 22 -6.51 -18.93 -2.69
C TRP A 22 -6.50 -20.08 -3.71
N TYR A 23 -5.38 -20.80 -3.88
CA TYR A 23 -5.21 -21.83 -4.93
C TYR A 23 -4.31 -23.03 -4.53
N GLU A 24 -4.54 -24.21 -5.13
CA GLU A 24 -3.77 -25.45 -4.95
C GLU A 24 -3.43 -26.17 -6.28
N GLY A 25 -2.13 -26.33 -6.58
CA GLY A 25 -1.61 -27.21 -7.64
C GLY A 25 -0.86 -28.43 -7.07
N SER A 26 -1.10 -29.61 -7.64
CA SER A 26 -0.67 -30.94 -7.18
C SER A 26 0.86 -31.15 -7.10
N ASP A 27 1.29 -31.93 -6.11
CA ASP A 27 2.69 -32.22 -5.77
C ASP A 27 3.44 -33.10 -6.78
N CYS A 28 4.72 -32.77 -6.99
CA CYS A 28 5.75 -33.70 -7.46
C CYS A 28 6.94 -33.61 -6.50
N THR A 29 7.07 -34.61 -5.63
CA THR A 29 8.16 -34.75 -4.66
C THR A 29 9.34 -35.51 -5.25
N SER A 30 10.57 -35.10 -4.91
CA SER A 30 11.73 -35.97 -4.60
C SER A 30 12.96 -35.14 -4.16
N PRO A 31 13.91 -35.70 -3.38
CA PRO A 31 14.58 -35.01 -2.26
C PRO A 31 16.11 -34.82 -2.43
N LEU A 32 16.76 -34.28 -1.37
CA LEU A 32 18.20 -34.27 -0.99
C LEU A 32 18.73 -32.83 -0.84
N GLY A 33 19.47 -32.41 0.19
CA GLY A 33 20.02 -33.08 1.37
C GLY A 33 20.70 -32.04 2.30
N HIS A 34 20.78 -32.38 3.59
CA HIS A 34 21.45 -31.65 4.67
C HIS A 34 22.96 -31.43 4.44
N ILE A 35 23.48 -30.25 4.83
CA ILE A 35 24.78 -30.11 5.52
C ILE A 35 24.67 -28.98 6.56
N ASP A 36 25.21 -29.25 7.74
CA ASP A 36 25.19 -28.48 8.99
C ASP A 36 26.61 -27.97 9.34
N SER A 37 26.71 -27.18 10.42
CA SER A 37 27.89 -26.60 11.11
C SER A 37 28.37 -25.22 10.62
N GLY A 38 28.72 -24.26 11.47
CA GLY A 38 28.92 -24.24 12.92
C GLY A 38 29.30 -22.83 13.39
N SER A 39 29.23 -22.64 14.71
CA SER A 39 29.27 -21.40 15.50
C SER A 39 30.61 -20.66 15.59
N SER A 40 30.57 -19.38 15.95
CA SER A 40 31.37 -18.83 17.07
C SER A 40 30.97 -17.39 17.43
N SER A 41 30.94 -17.15 18.75
CA SER A 41 30.67 -15.93 19.48
C SER A 41 31.93 -15.07 19.68
N LEU A 42 31.76 -13.80 20.08
CA LEU A 42 32.55 -13.01 21.06
C LEU A 42 32.18 -11.51 20.88
N THR A 43 31.35 -10.94 21.76
CA THR A 43 31.68 -10.05 22.91
C THR A 43 32.34 -8.71 22.59
N GLY A 44 31.72 -7.63 23.06
CA GLY A 44 32.44 -6.51 23.69
C GLY A 44 32.02 -5.09 23.28
N GLY A 45 31.60 -4.29 24.26
CA GLY A 45 32.00 -2.87 24.34
C GLY A 45 30.91 -1.81 24.18
N ASN A 46 30.31 -1.42 25.31
CA ASN A 46 29.61 -0.15 25.54
C ASN A 46 30.59 1.03 25.44
N LEU A 47 30.14 2.21 24.98
CA LEU A 47 30.48 3.52 25.58
C LEU A 47 29.69 4.68 24.94
N ASP A 48 29.14 5.49 25.84
CA ASP A 48 28.36 6.71 25.65
C ASP A 48 29.09 7.85 24.94
N SER A 49 28.34 8.75 24.29
CA SER A 49 28.43 10.18 24.59
C SER A 49 27.27 10.99 23.98
N ASN A 50 26.45 11.54 24.87
CA ASN A 50 25.55 12.67 24.64
C ASN A 50 26.34 13.93 24.25
N VAL A 51 25.87 14.68 23.25
CA VAL A 51 26.09 16.13 23.19
C VAL A 51 24.79 16.81 22.77
N HIS A 52 24.19 17.51 23.73
CA HIS A 52 23.18 18.54 23.53
C HIS A 52 23.83 19.78 22.92
N SER A 53 23.21 20.36 21.89
CA SER A 53 23.41 21.78 21.55
C SER A 53 22.06 22.44 21.31
N VAL A 54 21.60 23.15 22.34
CA VAL A 54 20.55 24.16 22.30
C VAL A 54 21.14 25.39 21.62
N ILE A 55 20.51 25.88 20.55
CA ILE A 55 20.70 27.24 20.06
C ILE A 55 19.32 27.85 19.85
N SER A 56 19.02 28.83 20.69
CA SER A 56 17.91 29.77 20.56
C SER A 56 18.46 31.13 20.12
N ASP A 57 17.89 31.67 19.05
CA ASP A 57 17.70 33.10 18.77
C ASP A 57 16.76 33.14 17.55
N GLY A 58 15.65 33.89 17.46
CA GLY A 58 15.28 35.08 18.19
C GLY A 58 15.30 36.30 17.27
N THR A 59 14.46 36.36 16.22
CA THR A 59 13.82 37.61 15.71
C THR A 59 12.90 37.37 14.50
N GLY A 60 11.61 37.65 14.71
CA GLY A 60 10.70 38.41 13.84
C GLY A 60 10.75 38.25 12.31
N GLY A 61 9.77 37.52 11.78
CA GLY A 61 9.41 37.57 10.35
C GLY A 61 8.21 36.67 10.05
N ARG A 62 7.01 37.06 10.50
CA ARG A 62 5.75 36.39 10.12
C ARG A 62 5.47 36.64 8.63
N ILE A 63 5.90 35.73 7.77
CA ILE A 63 5.36 35.59 6.42
C ILE A 63 4.20 34.60 6.53
N SER A 64 2.98 35.14 6.69
CA SER A 64 1.75 34.35 6.57
C SER A 64 1.53 34.03 5.08
N ILE A 65 2.03 32.87 4.65
CA ILE A 65 1.51 32.20 3.47
C ILE A 65 0.27 31.41 3.88
N ASN A 66 -0.91 32.01 3.67
CA ASN A 66 -2.20 31.30 3.68
C ASN A 66 -2.23 30.31 2.50
N GLY A 67 -1.50 29.20 2.63
CA GLY A 67 -1.68 28.00 1.85
C GLY A 67 -2.67 27.11 2.57
N GLY A 68 -3.97 27.38 2.41
CA GLY A 68 -5.04 26.46 2.81
C GLY A 68 -4.98 25.18 1.97
N GLY A 69 -3.99 24.33 2.25
CA GLY A 69 -3.79 23.05 1.58
C GLY A 69 -4.74 22.01 2.15
N ASN A 70 -5.78 21.67 1.38
CA ASN A 70 -6.74 20.62 1.67
C ASN A 70 -6.04 19.31 2.07
N GLY A 71 -6.11 18.94 3.35
CA GLY A 71 -5.38 17.81 3.95
C GLY A 71 -5.86 16.40 3.54
N GLY A 72 -6.73 16.27 2.55
CA GLY A 72 -7.54 15.06 2.37
C GLY A 72 -7.09 14.01 1.34
N GLN A 73 -6.28 14.30 0.31
CA GLN A 73 -6.18 13.39 -0.86
C GLN A 73 -4.80 13.31 -1.54
N LEU A 74 -3.72 13.64 -0.84
CA LEU A 74 -2.50 14.09 -1.51
C LEU A 74 -1.46 13.02 -1.90
N ILE A 75 -1.69 11.70 -1.72
CA ILE A 75 -0.67 10.69 -2.11
C ILE A 75 -0.49 10.55 -3.63
N GLU A 76 -1.23 11.32 -4.43
CA GLU A 76 -1.55 11.04 -5.83
C GLU A 76 -0.66 11.53 -6.93
N PHE A 77 0.32 12.33 -6.57
CA PHE A 77 1.24 12.85 -7.54
C PHE A 77 2.54 12.08 -7.45
N LEU A 78 3.06 11.71 -8.62
CA LEU A 78 4.22 10.80 -8.74
C LEU A 78 5.49 11.37 -8.10
N HIS A 79 5.56 12.68 -7.90
CA HIS A 79 6.65 13.37 -7.23
C HIS A 79 6.45 13.51 -5.72
N ARG A 80 5.35 13.00 -5.14
CA ARG A 80 5.23 12.95 -3.69
C ARG A 80 6.36 12.09 -3.13
N PRO A 81 7.15 12.63 -2.17
CA PRO A 81 8.28 11.91 -1.64
C PRO A 81 7.77 10.68 -0.87
N THR A 82 8.14 9.49 -1.34
CA THR A 82 7.85 8.22 -0.69
C THR A 82 9.12 7.38 -0.62
N ALA A 83 9.30 6.68 0.50
CA ALA A 83 10.34 5.68 0.62
C ALA A 83 9.97 4.45 -0.21
N ALA A 84 10.95 3.82 -0.84
CA ALA A 84 10.78 2.50 -1.46
C ALA A 84 10.55 1.44 -0.37
N ALA A 85 9.78 0.39 -0.67
CA ALA A 85 9.46 -0.65 0.32
C ALA A 85 10.71 -1.28 0.92
N GLY A 86 10.75 -1.41 2.24
CA GLY A 86 11.83 -2.05 2.97
C GLY A 86 11.44 -2.28 4.42
N TRP A 87 12.27 -3.03 5.15
CA TRP A 87 12.16 -3.13 6.60
C TRP A 87 12.36 -1.75 7.21
N TRP A 88 11.46 -1.36 8.11
CA TRP A 88 11.55 -0.07 8.77
C TRP A 88 12.76 0.00 9.70
N GLN A 89 13.13 1.21 10.10
CA GLN A 89 14.17 1.40 11.10
C GLN A 89 13.65 1.07 12.50
N GLU A 90 14.57 0.86 13.44
CA GLU A 90 14.23 0.73 14.86
C GLU A 90 13.36 1.92 15.33
N PRO A 91 12.38 1.68 16.22
CA PRO A 91 12.07 0.43 16.93
C PRO A 91 11.09 -0.51 16.17
N HIS A 92 10.80 -0.24 14.89
CA HIS A 92 9.76 -0.94 14.13
C HIS A 92 10.32 -1.82 13.01
N ASN A 93 11.54 -2.35 13.20
CA ASN A 93 12.26 -3.17 12.22
C ASN A 93 11.54 -4.48 11.80
N HIS A 94 10.47 -4.84 12.51
CA HIS A 94 9.58 -5.95 12.22
C HIS A 94 8.54 -5.62 11.15
N VAL A 95 8.42 -4.36 10.69
CA VAL A 95 7.46 -3.92 9.67
C VAL A 95 8.16 -3.79 8.32
N LEU A 96 7.60 -4.42 7.29
CA LEU A 96 7.98 -4.28 5.88
C LEU A 96 6.91 -3.45 5.15
N GLY A 97 7.33 -2.35 4.53
CA GLY A 97 6.45 -1.55 3.70
C GLY A 97 7.08 -0.23 3.26
N SER A 98 6.40 0.46 2.36
CA SER A 98 6.77 1.83 1.95
C SER A 98 6.31 2.86 2.99
N ARG A 99 6.90 4.07 2.98
CA ARG A 99 6.49 5.17 3.87
C ARG A 99 6.29 6.47 3.08
N ASP A 100 5.27 7.24 3.46
CA ASP A 100 5.05 8.60 3.00
C ASP A 100 6.05 9.53 3.68
N LEU A 101 6.94 10.17 2.93
CA LEU A 101 7.95 11.07 3.50
C LEU A 101 7.48 12.54 3.52
N ALA A 102 6.30 12.82 2.94
CA ALA A 102 5.77 14.17 2.85
C ALA A 102 5.17 14.67 4.17
N ARG A 103 4.98 13.79 5.16
CA ARG A 103 4.39 14.14 6.45
C ARG A 103 5.27 13.66 7.62
N PRO A 104 5.31 14.40 8.75
CA PRO A 104 6.12 14.00 9.91
C PRO A 104 5.78 12.63 10.47
N GLU A 105 4.51 12.22 10.42
CA GLU A 105 4.06 10.92 10.94
C GLU A 105 4.60 9.74 10.12
N GLN A 106 5.07 10.00 8.90
CA GLN A 106 5.56 9.02 7.95
C GLN A 106 4.66 7.78 7.85
N GLY A 107 3.39 8.04 7.53
CA GLY A 107 2.35 7.01 7.41
C GLY A 107 2.64 6.02 6.28
N THR A 108 1.95 4.88 6.30
CA THR A 108 1.98 3.91 5.19
C THR A 108 0.57 3.63 4.66
N TRP A 109 0.49 3.19 3.40
CA TRP A 109 -0.76 2.68 2.82
C TRP A 109 -0.83 1.16 2.84
N MET A 110 0.31 0.47 3.01
CA MET A 110 0.39 -0.99 3.04
C MET A 110 1.66 -1.42 3.78
N GLY A 111 1.52 -2.43 4.63
CA GLY A 111 2.67 -3.14 5.18
C GLY A 111 2.32 -4.53 5.69
N VAL A 112 3.36 -5.30 5.95
CA VAL A 112 3.31 -6.64 6.55
C VAL A 112 4.37 -6.75 7.64
N THR A 113 4.09 -7.44 8.73
CA THR A 113 5.07 -7.67 9.79
C THR A 113 5.67 -9.07 9.75
N ARG A 114 6.80 -9.27 10.43
CA ARG A 114 7.39 -10.61 10.63
C ARG A 114 6.45 -11.58 11.34
N GLN A 115 5.57 -11.08 12.19
CA GLN A 115 4.54 -11.85 12.90
C GLN A 115 3.29 -12.08 12.03
N GLY A 116 3.33 -11.69 10.75
CA GLY A 116 2.25 -11.92 9.79
C GLY A 116 1.07 -10.98 9.92
N ARG A 117 1.17 -9.86 10.63
CA ARG A 117 0.14 -8.80 10.54
C ARG A 117 0.22 -8.13 9.18
N ILE A 118 -0.92 -7.87 8.58
CA ILE A 118 -1.04 -7.09 7.35
C ILE A 118 -2.08 -5.99 7.53
N ALA A 119 -1.78 -4.81 7.01
CA ALA A 119 -2.77 -3.76 6.86
C ALA A 119 -2.60 -3.05 5.52
N VAL A 120 -3.72 -2.75 4.87
CA VAL A 120 -3.80 -1.99 3.63
C VAL A 120 -4.94 -1.00 3.69
N LEU A 121 -4.65 0.23 3.30
CA LEU A 121 -5.61 1.31 3.27
C LEU A 121 -5.92 1.75 1.86
N THR A 122 -7.22 1.85 1.57
CA THR A 122 -7.77 2.49 0.38
C THR A 122 -8.47 3.78 0.80
N ASN A 123 -8.35 4.83 -0.01
CA ASN A 123 -9.11 6.05 0.26
C ASN A 123 -10.56 5.84 -0.10
N TYR A 124 -11.48 6.42 0.65
CA TYR A 124 -12.89 6.42 0.30
C TYR A 124 -13.23 7.68 -0.49
N ARG A 125 -13.92 7.55 -1.64
CA ARG A 125 -14.36 8.70 -2.42
C ARG A 125 -15.58 9.34 -1.76
N GLU A 126 -15.43 10.59 -1.33
CA GLU A 126 -16.51 11.39 -0.74
C GLU A 126 -16.87 12.54 -1.69
N THR A 127 -18.16 12.87 -1.76
CA THR A 127 -18.61 14.10 -2.40
C THR A 127 -18.46 15.25 -1.40
N GLY A 128 -17.47 16.12 -1.59
CA GLY A 128 -17.20 17.27 -0.71
C GLY A 128 -15.72 17.42 -0.33
N VAL A 129 -15.38 18.45 0.44
CA VAL A 129 -14.02 18.67 0.95
C VAL A 129 -13.74 17.65 2.06
N PRO A 130 -12.76 16.74 1.92
CA PRO A 130 -12.42 15.82 3.00
C PRO A 130 -11.71 16.60 4.11
N ILE A 131 -12.44 16.91 5.18
CA ILE A 131 -11.89 17.55 6.39
C ILE A 131 -11.36 16.45 7.30
N GLY A 132 -10.21 15.87 6.94
CA GLY A 132 -9.48 14.95 7.81
C GLY A 132 -8.26 15.66 8.40
N THR A 133 -8.26 15.93 9.71
CA THR A 133 -7.09 16.51 10.40
C THR A 133 -6.01 15.47 10.72
N VAL A 134 -6.35 14.17 10.59
CA VAL A 134 -5.48 13.04 10.90
C VAL A 134 -5.05 12.33 9.62
N SER A 135 -3.76 11.99 9.54
CA SER A 135 -3.23 11.15 8.45
C SER A 135 -3.81 9.73 8.54
N ARG A 136 -4.52 9.29 7.49
CA ARG A 136 -5.01 7.92 7.37
C ARG A 136 -3.91 6.87 7.48
N GLY A 137 -2.71 7.18 6.97
CA GLY A 137 -1.57 6.27 7.06
C GLY A 137 -1.08 6.04 8.50
N ALA A 138 -1.43 6.93 9.43
CA ALA A 138 -1.14 6.71 10.86
C ALA A 138 -1.97 5.55 11.44
N ILE A 139 -3.18 5.29 10.91
CA ILE A 139 -4.03 4.16 11.33
C ILE A 139 -3.38 2.84 10.92
N VAL A 140 -2.76 2.80 9.74
CA VAL A 140 -2.02 1.63 9.27
C VAL A 140 -0.76 1.42 10.10
N ASN A 141 -0.03 2.50 10.42
CA ASN A 141 1.12 2.42 11.32
C ASN A 141 0.72 1.89 12.71
N ASP A 142 -0.38 2.37 13.29
CA ASP A 142 -0.86 1.94 14.60
C ASP A 142 -1.05 0.42 14.67
N TYR A 143 -1.68 -0.19 13.66
CA TYR A 143 -1.85 -1.64 13.61
C TYR A 143 -0.53 -2.41 13.41
N LEU A 144 0.35 -1.91 12.54
CA LEU A 144 1.57 -2.61 12.14
C LEU A 144 2.68 -2.50 13.18
N THR A 145 2.69 -1.45 14.00
CA THR A 145 3.76 -1.16 14.98
C THR A 145 3.46 -1.69 16.38
N GLU A 146 2.34 -2.40 16.57
CA GLU A 146 2.03 -3.05 17.84
C GLU A 146 3.16 -4.01 18.24
N GLN A 147 3.60 -3.92 19.50
CA GLN A 147 4.72 -4.69 20.02
C GLN A 147 4.41 -6.20 19.96
N PRO A 148 5.33 -7.03 19.41
CA PRO A 148 5.14 -8.48 19.29
C PRO A 148 4.78 -9.19 20.61
N ASP A 149 5.34 -8.72 21.73
CA ASP A 149 5.25 -9.34 23.06
C ASP A 149 4.16 -8.76 23.99
N SER A 150 3.48 -7.69 23.58
CA SER A 150 2.33 -7.20 24.34
C SER A 150 1.18 -8.19 24.20
N GLN A 151 0.39 -8.45 25.26
CA GLN A 151 -0.85 -9.25 25.23
C GLN A 151 -1.67 -8.87 23.99
N GLN A 152 -1.49 -9.64 22.91
CA GLN A 152 -1.71 -9.11 21.55
C GLN A 152 -3.19 -8.75 21.40
N ARG A 153 -3.49 -7.49 21.09
CA ARG A 153 -4.82 -7.16 20.54
C ARG A 153 -4.97 -8.01 19.28
N ASP A 154 -5.94 -8.91 19.31
CA ASP A 154 -6.30 -9.66 18.12
C ASP A 154 -6.96 -8.71 17.10
N THR A 155 -7.11 -9.19 15.87
CA THR A 155 -7.69 -8.38 14.80
C THR A 155 -9.09 -7.86 15.18
N ARG A 156 -9.88 -8.61 15.95
CA ARG A 156 -11.24 -8.22 16.34
C ARG A 156 -11.22 -7.08 17.37
N GLN A 157 -10.35 -7.18 18.36
CA GLN A 157 -10.16 -6.14 19.36
C GLN A 157 -9.68 -4.85 18.71
N PHE A 158 -8.71 -4.92 17.79
CA PHE A 158 -8.28 -3.74 17.04
C PHE A 158 -9.43 -3.12 16.23
N VAL A 159 -10.24 -3.95 15.56
CA VAL A 159 -11.41 -3.48 14.80
C VAL A 159 -12.40 -2.76 15.72
N ALA A 160 -12.72 -3.35 16.88
CA ALA A 160 -13.64 -2.76 17.86
C ALA A 160 -13.12 -1.41 18.36
N ASP A 161 -11.86 -1.35 18.79
CA ASP A 161 -11.20 -0.13 19.25
C ASP A 161 -11.21 0.97 18.17
N MET A 162 -10.98 0.59 16.90
CA MET A 162 -10.94 1.53 15.78
C MET A 162 -12.33 2.13 15.49
N ILE A 163 -13.38 1.32 15.54
CA ILE A 163 -14.77 1.78 15.33
C ILE A 163 -15.19 2.77 16.43
N GLU A 164 -14.78 2.51 17.67
CA GLU A 164 -15.05 3.39 18.81
C GLU A 164 -14.18 4.66 18.80
N SER A 165 -13.03 4.61 18.16
CA SER A 165 -12.04 5.69 18.16
C SER A 165 -12.53 7.00 17.52
N GLN A 166 -12.47 8.07 18.32
CA GLN A 166 -12.69 9.44 17.85
C GLN A 166 -11.63 9.91 16.85
N VAL A 167 -10.47 9.25 16.79
CA VAL A 167 -9.42 9.55 15.81
C VAL A 167 -9.82 9.05 14.42
N ALA A 168 -10.37 7.83 14.34
CA ALA A 168 -10.88 7.27 13.08
C ALA A 168 -12.07 8.06 12.53
N LYS A 169 -12.96 8.52 13.42
CA LYS A 169 -14.11 9.40 13.06
C LYS A 169 -13.67 10.77 12.52
N ARG A 170 -12.48 11.26 12.89
CA ARG A 170 -11.90 12.54 12.41
C ARG A 170 -10.99 12.39 11.20
N ALA A 171 -10.71 11.17 10.75
CA ALA A 171 -10.00 10.94 9.49
C ALA A 171 -10.93 11.12 8.29
N GLY A 172 -10.40 11.54 7.14
CA GLY A 172 -11.15 11.47 5.88
C GLY A 172 -11.58 10.02 5.59
N GLY A 173 -12.62 9.81 4.79
CA GLY A 173 -13.10 8.46 4.52
C GLY A 173 -12.00 7.49 4.05
N PHE A 174 -12.03 6.25 4.55
CA PHE A 174 -11.13 5.17 4.12
C PHE A 174 -11.79 3.80 4.20
N SER A 175 -11.20 2.81 3.53
CA SER A 175 -11.39 1.39 3.83
C SER A 175 -10.05 0.78 4.21
N LEU A 176 -10.02 0.07 5.33
CA LEU A 176 -8.85 -0.62 5.86
C LEU A 176 -9.09 -2.13 5.76
N VAL A 177 -8.20 -2.83 5.09
CA VAL A 177 -8.06 -4.29 5.20
C VAL A 177 -7.00 -4.55 6.25
N CYS A 178 -7.30 -5.31 7.30
CA CYS A 178 -6.30 -5.68 8.30
C CYS A 178 -6.55 -7.06 8.88
N GLY A 179 -5.47 -7.71 9.34
CA GLY A 179 -5.54 -9.01 10.00
C GLY A 179 -4.20 -9.74 10.01
N LYS A 180 -4.22 -10.99 10.44
CA LYS A 180 -3.06 -11.89 10.34
C LYS A 180 -3.16 -12.73 9.06
N LEU A 181 -2.03 -12.94 8.39
CA LEU A 181 -1.97 -13.64 7.10
C LEU A 181 -2.51 -15.07 7.16
N ASN A 182 -2.52 -15.74 8.31
CA ASN A 182 -3.08 -17.09 8.49
C ASN A 182 -4.54 -17.10 8.96
N GLU A 183 -5.18 -15.94 9.07
CA GLU A 183 -6.56 -15.76 9.52
C GLU A 183 -7.40 -15.05 8.44
N PRO A 184 -8.74 -15.01 8.58
CA PRO A 184 -9.58 -14.10 7.81
C PRO A 184 -9.16 -12.64 8.05
N LEU A 185 -9.27 -11.80 7.03
CA LEU A 185 -8.93 -10.37 7.11
C LEU A 185 -10.20 -9.53 7.25
N ALA A 186 -10.18 -8.55 8.13
CA ALA A 186 -11.27 -7.62 8.34
C ALA A 186 -11.20 -6.47 7.33
N ILE A 187 -12.35 -6.07 6.80
CA ILE A 187 -12.54 -4.82 6.06
C ILE A 187 -13.35 -3.88 6.95
N ILE A 188 -12.78 -2.71 7.22
CA ILE A 188 -13.39 -1.68 8.06
C ILE A 188 -13.44 -0.37 7.29
N SER A 189 -14.55 0.36 7.40
CA SER A 189 -14.68 1.73 6.89
C SER A 189 -15.13 2.64 8.01
N ASN A 190 -14.46 3.78 8.19
CA ASN A 190 -14.84 4.78 9.19
C ASN A 190 -16.13 5.54 8.82
N ARG A 191 -16.78 5.19 7.71
CA ARG A 191 -18.08 5.72 7.26
C ARG A 191 -19.24 4.73 7.43
N MET A 192 -18.98 3.56 8.01
CA MET A 192 -20.01 2.61 8.46
C MET A 192 -20.12 2.72 9.98
N ALA A 193 -20.81 3.75 10.46
CA ALA A 193 -20.73 4.19 11.86
C ALA A 193 -21.63 3.44 12.87
N ASP A 194 -22.57 2.58 12.43
CA ASP A 194 -23.68 2.16 13.29
C ASP A 194 -23.87 0.64 13.44
N ASP A 195 -22.95 -0.22 12.98
CA ASP A 195 -23.17 -1.67 13.08
C ASP A 195 -21.87 -2.48 13.22
N LEU A 196 -21.50 -2.81 14.47
CA LEU A 196 -20.35 -3.67 14.80
C LEU A 196 -20.50 -5.08 14.18
N ASP A 197 -21.74 -5.53 13.92
CA ASP A 197 -22.03 -6.83 13.29
C ASP A 197 -21.79 -6.84 11.77
N ARG A 198 -21.37 -5.70 11.16
CA ARG A 198 -21.12 -5.57 9.71
C ARG A 198 -19.67 -5.57 9.28
N VAL A 199 -18.72 -5.84 10.18
CA VAL A 199 -17.31 -6.02 9.77
C VAL A 199 -17.25 -7.13 8.74
N THR A 200 -16.87 -6.79 7.52
CA THR A 200 -16.79 -7.78 6.44
C THR A 200 -15.47 -8.52 6.57
N TRP A 201 -15.54 -9.84 6.71
CA TRP A 201 -14.38 -10.71 6.73
C TRP A 201 -14.19 -11.36 5.36
N ILE A 202 -12.98 -11.23 4.83
CA ILE A 202 -12.52 -11.85 3.59
C ILE A 202 -11.43 -12.86 3.88
N ALA A 203 -10.99 -13.60 2.87
CA ALA A 203 -10.00 -14.66 3.03
C ALA A 203 -10.45 -15.74 4.01
N LYS A 204 -11.76 -15.99 4.07
CA LYS A 204 -12.37 -16.99 4.94
C LYS A 204 -12.20 -18.40 4.37
N GLU A 205 -12.27 -18.49 3.05
CA GLU A 205 -12.31 -19.75 2.35
C GLU A 205 -11.35 -19.79 1.17
N ARG A 206 -11.02 -21.02 0.83
CA ARG A 206 -10.22 -21.43 -0.30
C ARG A 206 -10.92 -21.01 -1.62
N GLY A 207 -10.20 -20.40 -2.56
CA GLY A 207 -10.73 -19.94 -3.85
C GLY A 207 -11.45 -18.58 -3.84
N GLU A 208 -11.57 -17.93 -2.69
CA GLU A 208 -12.28 -16.64 -2.58
C GLU A 208 -11.51 -15.53 -3.30
N THR A 209 -12.16 -14.74 -4.17
CA THR A 209 -11.53 -13.56 -4.78
C THR A 209 -12.32 -12.30 -4.54
N VAL A 210 -11.65 -11.28 -3.98
CA VAL A 210 -12.33 -10.07 -3.52
C VAL A 210 -11.66 -8.79 -4.00
N GLY A 211 -12.42 -8.11 -4.84
CA GLY A 211 -12.30 -6.74 -5.32
C GLY A 211 -12.41 -5.70 -4.21
N LEU A 212 -11.49 -4.75 -4.12
CA LEU A 212 -11.68 -3.52 -3.34
C LEU A 212 -11.35 -2.31 -4.23
N SER A 213 -11.80 -1.11 -3.87
CA SER A 213 -11.40 0.13 -4.54
C SER A 213 -11.69 1.32 -3.63
N ASN A 214 -11.60 2.53 -4.16
CA ASN A 214 -11.92 3.79 -3.49
C ASN A 214 -13.43 4.05 -3.34
N THR A 215 -14.19 3.02 -2.97
CA THR A 215 -15.64 3.07 -2.78
C THR A 215 -16.05 2.18 -1.60
N VAL A 216 -17.33 2.17 -1.20
CA VAL A 216 -17.84 1.21 -0.22
C VAL A 216 -17.60 -0.21 -0.72
N PHE A 217 -17.26 -1.13 0.18
CA PHE A 217 -17.03 -2.53 -0.18
C PHE A 217 -18.20 -3.16 -0.96
N ALA A 218 -19.44 -2.75 -0.68
CA ALA A 218 -20.63 -3.26 -1.36
C ALA A 218 -20.84 -2.67 -2.77
N ASP A 219 -20.14 -1.60 -3.14
CA ASP A 219 -20.28 -0.96 -4.45
C ASP A 219 -19.46 -1.72 -5.49
N ARG A 220 -20.19 -2.53 -6.27
CA ARG A 220 -19.66 -3.34 -7.38
C ARG A 220 -19.92 -2.69 -8.74
N THR A 221 -20.27 -1.41 -8.79
CA THR A 221 -20.55 -0.70 -10.06
C THR A 221 -19.29 -0.27 -10.81
N TRP A 222 -18.11 -0.38 -10.19
CA TRP A 222 -16.85 0.05 -10.78
C TRP A 222 -16.24 -1.07 -11.61
N PRO A 223 -16.07 -0.90 -12.94
CA PRO A 223 -15.63 -1.99 -13.81
C PRO A 223 -14.27 -2.57 -13.44
N LYS A 224 -13.33 -1.76 -12.95
CA LYS A 224 -12.02 -2.26 -12.51
C LYS A 224 -12.08 -3.24 -11.34
N ILE A 225 -13.11 -3.18 -10.48
CA ILE A 225 -13.29 -4.14 -9.37
C ILE A 225 -13.65 -5.50 -9.96
N ILE A 226 -14.70 -5.53 -10.79
CA ILE A 226 -15.19 -6.76 -11.42
C ILE A 226 -14.14 -7.35 -12.37
N ASN A 227 -13.52 -6.50 -13.19
CA ASN A 227 -12.45 -6.92 -14.09
C ASN A 227 -11.24 -7.43 -13.32
N GLY A 228 -10.85 -6.76 -12.22
CA GLY A 228 -9.75 -7.20 -11.37
C GLY A 228 -10.00 -8.59 -10.78
N GLU A 229 -11.19 -8.83 -10.21
CA GLU A 229 -11.57 -10.14 -9.69
C GLU A 229 -11.54 -11.22 -10.79
N LYS A 230 -12.11 -10.93 -11.97
CA LYS A 230 -12.14 -11.86 -13.09
C LYS A 230 -10.74 -12.19 -13.61
N LEU A 231 -9.93 -11.17 -13.88
CA LEU A 231 -8.57 -11.31 -14.41
C LEU A 231 -7.67 -12.04 -13.42
N MET A 232 -7.82 -11.78 -12.12
CA MET A 232 -7.11 -12.48 -11.06
C MET A 232 -7.41 -13.98 -11.09
N LYS A 233 -8.69 -14.36 -11.09
CA LYS A 233 -9.11 -15.77 -11.18
C LYS A 233 -8.54 -16.43 -12.42
N SER A 234 -8.72 -15.81 -13.58
CA SER A 234 -8.21 -16.34 -14.85
C SER A 234 -6.68 -16.47 -14.87
N ALA A 235 -5.95 -15.53 -14.29
CA ALA A 235 -4.49 -15.59 -14.21
C ALA A 235 -4.02 -16.80 -13.39
N ILE A 236 -4.67 -17.08 -12.27
CA ILE A 236 -4.36 -18.20 -11.38
C ILE A 236 -4.75 -19.53 -12.02
N GLU A 237 -5.97 -19.63 -12.54
CA GLU A 237 -6.46 -20.84 -13.24
C GLU A 237 -5.54 -21.18 -14.42
N ALA A 238 -5.14 -20.19 -15.22
CA ALA A 238 -4.21 -20.38 -16.32
C ALA A 238 -2.80 -20.75 -15.84
N SER A 239 -2.34 -20.18 -14.73
CA SER A 239 -1.06 -20.54 -14.12
C SER A 239 -1.03 -22.04 -13.81
N VAL A 240 -2.12 -22.59 -13.29
CA VAL A 240 -2.08 -23.98 -12.83
C VAL A 240 -2.42 -24.96 -13.91
N ALA A 241 -3.33 -24.62 -14.82
CA ALA A 241 -3.52 -25.41 -16.03
C ALA A 241 -2.20 -25.59 -16.81
N ALA A 242 -1.31 -24.59 -16.76
CA ALA A 242 0.01 -24.65 -17.37
C ALA A 242 1.10 -25.30 -16.51
N GLY A 243 0.85 -25.58 -15.23
CA GLY A 243 1.88 -26.04 -14.29
C GLY A 243 2.99 -25.01 -14.05
N ASP A 244 2.65 -23.72 -14.14
CA ASP A 244 3.61 -22.62 -14.02
C ASP A 244 4.26 -22.59 -12.64
N GLY A 245 5.57 -22.31 -12.61
CA GLY A 245 6.30 -21.98 -11.40
C GLY A 245 5.96 -20.58 -10.86
N GLU A 246 6.44 -20.28 -9.65
CA GLU A 246 6.13 -19.05 -8.93
C GLU A 246 6.45 -17.77 -9.74
N ASP A 247 7.60 -17.70 -10.41
CA ASP A 247 7.99 -16.52 -11.20
C ASP A 247 7.01 -16.25 -12.35
N LYS A 248 6.47 -17.30 -12.96
CA LYS A 248 5.51 -17.17 -14.05
C LYS A 248 4.13 -16.77 -13.53
N LEU A 249 3.73 -17.27 -12.35
CA LEU A 249 2.55 -16.76 -11.64
C LEU A 249 2.72 -15.26 -11.33
N ILE A 250 3.86 -14.85 -10.75
CA ILE A 250 4.18 -13.44 -10.46
C ILE A 250 4.06 -12.58 -11.72
N SER A 251 4.60 -13.04 -12.85
CA SER A 251 4.48 -12.35 -14.13
C SER A 251 3.01 -12.15 -14.52
N ARG A 252 2.17 -13.19 -14.45
CA ARG A 252 0.73 -13.09 -14.77
C ARG A 252 0.01 -12.10 -13.86
N LEU A 253 0.37 -12.06 -12.57
CA LEU A 253 -0.22 -11.12 -11.62
C LEU A 253 0.19 -9.68 -11.92
N PHE A 254 1.43 -9.44 -12.35
CA PHE A 254 1.82 -8.13 -12.85
C PHE A 254 1.09 -7.72 -14.14
N ASP A 255 0.75 -8.68 -15.00
CA ASP A 255 -0.08 -8.41 -16.18
C ASP A 255 -1.49 -7.93 -15.76
N VAL A 256 -2.08 -8.54 -14.72
CA VAL A 256 -3.34 -8.06 -14.12
C VAL A 256 -3.18 -6.62 -13.61
N LEU A 257 -2.12 -6.32 -12.85
CA LEU A 257 -1.83 -4.96 -12.34
C LEU A 257 -1.56 -3.93 -13.43
N SER A 258 -1.21 -4.38 -14.64
CA SER A 258 -0.87 -3.54 -15.78
C SER A 258 -2.03 -3.40 -16.77
N THR A 259 -3.23 -3.87 -16.40
CA THR A 259 -4.42 -3.78 -17.24
C THR A 259 -4.93 -2.34 -17.31
N ASP A 260 -4.73 -1.71 -18.47
CA ASP A 260 -5.18 -0.35 -18.78
C ASP A 260 -6.45 -0.37 -19.65
N THR A 261 -7.57 -0.03 -19.03
CA THR A 261 -8.88 0.13 -19.68
C THR A 261 -9.40 1.57 -19.55
N LEU A 262 -8.51 2.52 -19.30
CA LEU A 262 -8.88 3.93 -19.11
C LEU A 262 -9.24 4.55 -20.46
N PRO A 263 -10.47 5.08 -20.66
CA PRO A 263 -10.82 5.75 -21.90
C PRO A 263 -9.88 6.91 -22.20
N ARG A 264 -9.41 7.04 -23.45
CA ARG A 264 -8.53 8.15 -23.87
C ARG A 264 -9.38 9.33 -24.34
N LEU A 265 -9.18 10.48 -23.71
CA LEU A 265 -9.78 11.76 -24.12
C LEU A 265 -8.92 12.40 -25.24
N GLU A 266 -9.55 13.16 -26.14
CA GLU A 266 -8.90 13.74 -27.33
C GLU A 266 -7.98 14.92 -27.03
N CYS A 267 -8.17 15.59 -25.89
CA CYS A 267 -7.37 16.73 -25.44
C CYS A 267 -6.34 16.31 -24.37
N GLU A 268 -5.21 17.05 -24.32
CA GLU A 268 -4.14 16.89 -23.33
C GLU A 268 -4.72 16.66 -21.92
N PRO A 269 -4.30 15.59 -21.21
CA PRO A 269 -5.05 15.03 -20.10
C PRO A 269 -4.97 15.95 -18.87
N VAL A 270 -6.02 16.73 -18.64
CA VAL A 270 -6.22 17.41 -17.37
C VAL A 270 -6.83 16.39 -16.40
N LYS A 271 -6.14 16.13 -15.28
CA LYS A 271 -6.51 15.09 -14.28
C LYS A 271 -7.98 15.16 -13.87
N GLU A 272 -8.51 16.37 -13.71
CA GLU A 272 -9.89 16.67 -13.33
C GLU A 272 -10.90 15.98 -14.26
N GLU A 273 -10.62 15.89 -15.55
CA GLU A 273 -11.48 15.24 -16.55
C GLU A 273 -11.47 13.72 -16.40
N TYR A 274 -10.33 13.15 -15.99
CA TYR A 274 -10.18 11.72 -15.78
C TYR A 274 -10.74 11.22 -14.44
N GLN A 275 -10.99 12.09 -13.45
CA GLN A 275 -11.43 11.67 -12.11
C GLN A 275 -12.68 10.76 -12.10
N SER A 276 -13.60 10.96 -13.05
CA SER A 276 -14.80 10.13 -13.19
C SER A 276 -14.52 8.79 -13.89
N LEU A 277 -13.45 8.73 -14.69
CA LEU A 277 -13.01 7.59 -15.50
C LEU A 277 -12.01 6.69 -14.77
N LEU A 278 -11.37 7.16 -13.70
CA LEU A 278 -10.47 6.40 -12.85
C LEU A 278 -11.07 5.08 -12.29
N LYS A 279 -12.41 4.96 -12.26
CA LYS A 279 -13.11 3.72 -11.92
C LYS A 279 -13.09 2.64 -13.01
N GLN A 280 -12.66 2.98 -14.21
CA GLN A 280 -12.70 2.10 -15.38
C GLN A 280 -11.47 1.20 -15.48
N SER A 281 -10.34 1.58 -14.89
CA SER A 281 -9.04 0.95 -15.14
C SER A 281 -8.32 0.53 -13.86
N ILE A 282 -7.60 -0.59 -13.92
CA ILE A 282 -6.72 -1.07 -12.83
C ILE A 282 -5.41 -0.29 -12.86
N PHE A 283 -4.82 -0.16 -14.05
CA PHE A 283 -3.61 0.60 -14.30
C PHE A 283 -3.95 2.01 -14.77
N ILE A 284 -3.36 3.03 -14.15
CA ILE A 284 -3.48 4.41 -14.65
C ILE A 284 -2.19 4.85 -15.31
N PRO A 285 -2.18 5.09 -16.62
CA PRO A 285 -1.00 5.61 -17.30
C PRO A 285 -0.62 6.97 -16.75
N LEU A 286 0.56 7.46 -17.12
CA LEU A 286 0.97 8.81 -16.79
C LEU A 286 -0.04 9.82 -17.38
N LEU A 287 -0.69 10.58 -16.50
CA LEU A 287 -1.61 11.66 -16.82
C LEU A 287 -1.01 13.00 -16.38
N GLY A 288 -1.32 14.06 -17.12
CA GLY A 288 -0.84 15.41 -16.88
C GLY A 288 0.22 15.87 -17.89
N ASP A 289 0.43 17.18 -17.91
CA ASP A 289 1.34 17.86 -18.82
C ASP A 289 2.76 17.88 -18.23
N ARG A 290 3.69 17.15 -18.83
CA ARG A 290 5.07 17.03 -18.36
C ARG A 290 5.82 18.35 -18.41
N ALA A 291 5.63 19.17 -19.45
CA ALA A 291 6.34 20.43 -19.58
C ALA A 291 5.90 21.42 -18.50
N LYS A 292 4.59 21.48 -18.22
CA LYS A 292 4.07 22.28 -17.09
C LYS A 292 4.58 21.78 -15.75
N PHE A 293 4.60 20.47 -15.55
CA PHE A 293 5.12 19.87 -14.33
C PHE A 293 6.60 20.21 -14.10
N GLU A 294 7.44 20.09 -15.13
CA GLU A 294 8.87 20.40 -15.05
C GLU A 294 9.10 21.89 -14.74
N ALA A 295 8.34 22.78 -15.39
CA ALA A 295 8.40 24.23 -15.11
C ALA A 295 7.94 24.59 -13.69
N GLU A 296 6.87 23.95 -13.18
CA GLU A 296 6.39 24.15 -11.81
C GLU A 296 7.42 23.67 -10.77
N VAL A 297 8.00 22.48 -10.98
CA VAL A 297 9.04 21.94 -10.09
C VAL A 297 10.26 22.84 -10.07
N GLU A 298 10.73 23.31 -11.22
CA GLU A 298 11.87 24.24 -11.30
C GLU A 298 11.57 25.54 -10.54
N HIS A 299 10.39 26.12 -10.75
CA HIS A 299 9.98 27.34 -10.06
C HIS A 299 9.92 27.17 -8.54
N LEU A 300 9.36 26.07 -8.04
CA LEU A 300 9.27 25.80 -6.60
C LEU A 300 10.65 25.54 -5.99
N GLN A 301 11.54 24.83 -6.70
CA GLN A 301 12.92 24.64 -6.28
C GLN A 301 13.68 25.97 -6.13
N GLN A 302 13.48 26.91 -7.05
CA GLN A 302 14.05 28.27 -6.95
C GLN A 302 13.56 29.02 -5.71
N LEU A 303 12.34 28.73 -5.24
CA LEU A 303 11.76 29.30 -4.03
C LEU A 303 12.10 28.52 -2.74
N GLY A 304 12.86 27.42 -2.83
CA GLY A 304 13.13 26.53 -1.70
C GLY A 304 11.88 25.80 -1.17
N LEU A 305 10.84 25.69 -2.00
CA LEU A 305 9.58 25.03 -1.66
C LEU A 305 9.52 23.65 -2.33
N ALA A 306 8.94 22.67 -1.63
CA ALA A 306 8.61 21.38 -2.20
C ALA A 306 7.10 21.33 -2.49
N GLY A 307 6.70 21.43 -3.75
CA GLY A 307 5.32 21.15 -4.16
C GLY A 307 5.16 19.67 -4.44
N TYR A 308 4.20 19.02 -3.79
CA TYR A 308 3.84 17.61 -4.01
C TYR A 308 2.32 17.40 -4.12
N THR A 309 1.58 18.50 -4.31
CA THR A 309 0.11 18.56 -4.25
C THR A 309 -0.56 18.75 -5.60
N SER A 310 0.22 18.83 -6.68
CA SER A 310 -0.17 19.07 -8.07
C SER A 310 0.92 18.47 -8.99
N GLY A 311 0.58 17.99 -10.17
CA GLY A 311 1.56 17.48 -11.13
C GLY A 311 1.13 16.21 -11.84
N LEU A 312 2.13 15.44 -12.29
CA LEU A 312 1.92 14.18 -12.99
C LEU A 312 1.24 13.15 -12.08
N TYR A 313 0.13 12.59 -12.56
CA TYR A 313 -0.67 11.59 -11.87
C TYR A 313 -0.50 10.24 -12.56
N GLY A 314 -0.47 9.16 -11.79
CA GLY A 314 -0.47 7.84 -12.37
C GLY A 314 -0.21 6.75 -11.34
N THR A 315 -0.23 5.55 -11.86
CA THR A 315 0.07 4.34 -11.10
C THR A 315 1.58 4.31 -10.81
N GLN A 316 1.98 4.44 -9.53
CA GLN A 316 3.41 4.55 -9.17
C GLN A 316 4.05 3.21 -8.84
N LYS A 317 3.32 2.38 -8.09
CA LYS A 317 3.83 1.16 -7.46
C LYS A 317 2.84 0.01 -7.58
N GLN A 318 3.35 -1.16 -7.93
CA GLN A 318 2.62 -2.41 -8.03
C GLN A 318 3.15 -3.38 -6.96
N THR A 319 2.28 -3.95 -6.13
CA THR A 319 2.72 -4.84 -5.05
C THR A 319 2.00 -6.19 -5.12
N ILE A 320 2.78 -7.27 -4.95
CA ILE A 320 2.29 -8.64 -4.84
C ILE A 320 2.79 -9.21 -3.52
N LEU A 321 1.89 -9.83 -2.75
CA LEU A 321 2.24 -10.59 -1.56
C LEU A 321 1.79 -12.06 -1.74
N LEU A 322 2.76 -12.96 -1.86
CA LEU A 322 2.49 -14.40 -1.83
C LEU A 322 2.68 -14.89 -0.41
N VAL A 323 1.78 -15.74 0.08
CA VAL A 323 1.94 -16.46 1.33
C VAL A 323 1.70 -17.94 1.06
N ASP A 324 2.59 -18.82 1.48
CA ASP A 324 2.34 -20.26 1.40
C ASP A 324 1.74 -20.82 2.72
N PRO A 325 1.15 -22.03 2.71
CA PRO A 325 0.59 -22.64 3.91
C PRO A 325 1.59 -22.86 5.04
N GLN A 326 2.89 -22.86 4.75
CA GLN A 326 3.96 -22.99 5.73
C GLN A 326 4.31 -21.62 6.38
N GLY A 327 3.68 -20.54 5.92
CA GLY A 327 3.90 -19.19 6.44
C GLY A 327 5.07 -18.47 5.78
N ARG A 328 5.62 -18.97 4.66
CA ARG A 328 6.59 -18.19 3.88
C ARG A 328 5.85 -17.07 3.17
N VAL A 329 6.37 -15.86 3.32
CA VAL A 329 5.88 -14.65 2.70
C VAL A 329 6.88 -14.17 1.66
N LYS A 330 6.40 -13.90 0.44
CA LYS A 330 7.15 -13.22 -0.62
C LYS A 330 6.47 -11.92 -0.97
N TYR A 331 7.10 -10.82 -0.58
CA TYR A 331 6.66 -9.46 -0.88
C TYR A 331 7.45 -8.93 -2.08
N ILE A 332 6.76 -8.45 -3.10
CA ILE A 332 7.36 -7.87 -4.30
C ILE A 332 6.72 -6.52 -4.54
N GLU A 333 7.49 -5.43 -4.54
CA GLU A 333 7.04 -4.10 -4.97
C GLU A 333 7.82 -3.68 -6.22
N ARG A 334 7.09 -3.41 -7.31
CA ARG A 334 7.61 -2.83 -8.54
C ARG A 334 7.34 -1.34 -8.55
N THR A 335 8.42 -0.56 -8.58
CA THR A 335 8.35 0.90 -8.78
C THR A 335 8.45 1.22 -10.27
N LEU A 336 7.46 1.95 -10.81
CA LEU A 336 7.35 2.22 -12.25
C LEU A 336 8.00 3.53 -12.68
N TYR A 337 8.21 4.47 -11.76
CA TYR A 337 8.79 5.78 -12.03
C TYR A 337 9.83 6.16 -10.97
N ASP A 338 10.89 6.83 -11.39
CA ASP A 338 11.89 7.38 -10.48
C ASP A 338 11.43 8.69 -9.81
N GLN A 339 12.31 9.31 -9.01
CA GLN A 339 12.02 10.57 -8.32
C GLN A 339 11.78 11.76 -9.26
N GLN A 340 12.22 11.66 -10.52
CA GLN A 340 12.00 12.64 -11.57
C GLN A 340 10.81 12.24 -12.48
N VAL A 341 10.00 11.27 -12.04
CA VAL A 341 8.83 10.76 -12.77
C VAL A 341 9.21 10.21 -14.15
N ARG A 342 10.42 9.64 -14.30
CA ARG A 342 10.85 8.95 -15.52
C ARG A 342 10.54 7.45 -15.40
N PRO A 343 10.02 6.80 -16.45
CA PRO A 343 9.74 5.38 -16.42
C PRO A 343 10.99 4.55 -16.09
N ILE A 344 10.84 3.61 -15.16
CA ILE A 344 11.87 2.62 -14.83
C ILE A 344 11.59 1.36 -15.67
N PRO A 345 12.59 0.77 -16.35
CA PRO A 345 12.40 -0.49 -17.06
C PRO A 345 11.87 -1.59 -16.14
N LEU A 346 10.93 -2.41 -16.63
CA LEU A 346 10.34 -3.50 -15.85
C LEU A 346 11.44 -4.42 -15.28
N GLY A 347 11.31 -4.78 -14.00
CA GLY A 347 12.31 -5.56 -13.27
C GLY A 347 13.48 -4.76 -12.70
N ARG A 348 13.76 -3.55 -13.18
CA ARG A 348 14.84 -2.69 -12.63
C ARG A 348 14.42 -1.91 -11.38
N GLY A 349 13.11 -1.71 -11.19
CA GLY A 349 12.52 -1.06 -10.02
C GLY A 349 11.91 -2.03 -9.01
N ASP A 350 12.12 -3.33 -9.20
CA ASP A 350 11.50 -4.38 -8.38
C ASP A 350 12.33 -4.60 -7.09
N ARG A 351 11.65 -4.63 -5.95
CA ARG A 351 12.22 -5.02 -4.66
C ARG A 351 11.50 -6.26 -4.18
N VAL A 352 12.28 -7.29 -3.85
CA VAL A 352 11.78 -8.60 -3.41
C VAL A 352 12.26 -8.85 -1.98
N PHE A 353 11.35 -9.28 -1.12
CA PHE A 353 11.63 -9.68 0.25
C PHE A 353 10.97 -11.03 0.50
N GLU A 354 11.72 -11.96 1.08
CA GLU A 354 11.23 -13.27 1.48
C GLU A 354 11.53 -13.50 2.95
N PHE A 355 10.55 -13.97 3.71
CA PHE A 355 10.68 -14.29 5.14
C PHE A 355 9.62 -15.31 5.55
N ASN A 356 9.84 -16.00 6.68
CA ASN A 356 8.80 -16.83 7.30
C ASN A 356 8.13 -16.05 8.42
N ILE A 357 6.83 -16.26 8.59
CA ILE A 357 6.10 -15.73 9.74
C ILE A 357 6.68 -16.35 11.02
N GLU A 358 6.93 -15.51 12.02
CA GLU A 358 7.47 -15.87 13.34
C GLU A 358 6.52 -16.71 14.21
#